data_AF-R0IVM1-F1
#
_entry.id   AF-R0IVM1-F1
#
_cell.length_a   1.000
_cell.length_b   1.000
_cell.length_c   1.000
_cell.angle_alpha   90.00
_cell.angle_beta   90.00
_cell.angle_gamma   90.00
#
_symmetry.space_group_name_H-M   'P 1'
#
loop_
_entity.id
_entity.type
_entity.pdbx_description
1 polymer ?
#
loop_
_entity_poly.entity_id
_entity_poly.type
_entity_poly.pdbx_seq_one_letter_code
_entity_poly.pdbx_strand_id
1 'polypeptide(L)'
;VQPLDPDVAQLVETVMQDKLLPVHTNAWYVFGFACTGNEETERRLAGLYKALITEAPISMTHDLQRALHANSLVALFDKNAYSHFRTLAPYLEVFLNTPPPKRPTVWRLIQFIHDTHNTEPPACLRRDYGFRFCRQREEVLYLKEIHSALLDKLGPKPLHDACVYGRLRVTALREGVVLPRERGARLLENDFPSPALGFDSEDGLAAYQMPLFKKKMK
;
A
#
# COMPACT_ATOMS: atom_id res chain seq x y z
N VAL A 1 -5.60 -16.54 -26.93
CA VAL A 1 -6.08 -15.75 -25.77
C VAL A 1 -4.84 -15.30 -25.01
N GLN A 2 -4.63 -14.00 -24.81
CA GLN A 2 -3.50 -13.54 -23.98
C GLN A 2 -3.70 -14.07 -22.54
N PRO A 3 -2.63 -14.51 -21.86
CA PRO A 3 -2.75 -14.95 -20.48
C PRO A 3 -3.26 -13.80 -19.61
N LEU A 4 -4.07 -14.14 -18.62
CA LEU A 4 -4.59 -13.19 -17.66
C LEU A 4 -3.45 -12.70 -16.76
N ASP A 5 -3.42 -11.39 -16.51
CA ASP A 5 -2.54 -10.77 -15.55
C ASP A 5 -2.74 -11.41 -14.17
N PRO A 6 -1.66 -11.76 -13.44
CA PRO A 6 -1.77 -12.49 -12.19
C PRO A 6 -2.59 -11.75 -11.13
N ASP A 7 -2.52 -10.42 -11.08
CA ASP A 7 -3.28 -9.62 -10.12
C ASP A 7 -4.78 -9.67 -10.46
N VAL A 8 -5.11 -9.58 -11.75
CA VAL A 8 -6.49 -9.70 -12.23
C VAL A 8 -7.04 -11.11 -11.96
N ALA A 9 -6.26 -12.15 -12.25
CA ALA A 9 -6.64 -13.53 -11.99
C ALA A 9 -6.95 -13.75 -10.51
N GLN A 10 -6.08 -13.25 -9.63
CA GLN A 10 -6.26 -13.34 -8.19
C GLN A 10 -7.48 -12.57 -7.70
N LEU A 11 -7.73 -11.35 -8.22
CA LEU A 11 -8.95 -10.61 -7.90
C LEU A 11 -10.19 -11.43 -8.27
N VAL A 12 -10.28 -11.87 -9.52
CA VAL A 12 -11.42 -12.62 -10.05
C VAL A 12 -11.67 -13.87 -9.20
N GLU A 13 -10.65 -14.70 -9.00
CA GLU A 13 -10.78 -15.92 -8.20
C GLU A 13 -11.29 -15.62 -6.78
N THR A 14 -10.75 -14.58 -6.14
CA THR A 14 -11.08 -14.27 -4.75
C THR A 14 -12.49 -13.71 -4.60
N VAL A 15 -12.88 -12.73 -5.42
CA VAL A 15 -14.19 -12.08 -5.29
C VAL A 15 -15.33 -12.98 -5.77
N MET A 16 -15.08 -13.90 -6.72
CA MET A 16 -16.07 -14.91 -7.12
C MET A 16 -16.37 -15.92 -6.00
N GLN A 17 -15.45 -16.11 -5.06
CA GLN A 17 -15.64 -16.95 -3.88
C GLN A 17 -16.22 -16.18 -2.67
N ASP A 18 -16.65 -14.92 -2.85
CA ASP A 18 -17.10 -14.04 -1.76
C ASP A 18 -16.08 -13.85 -0.63
N LYS A 19 -14.79 -13.92 -0.98
CA LYS A 19 -13.68 -13.69 -0.06
C LYS A 19 -13.08 -12.30 -0.25
N LEU A 20 -12.38 -11.83 0.77
CA LEU A 20 -11.51 -10.66 0.67
C LEU A 20 -10.14 -11.06 0.14
N LEU A 21 -9.54 -10.15 -0.63
CA LEU A 21 -8.17 -10.27 -1.09
C LEU A 21 -7.20 -10.36 0.09
N PRO A 22 -6.24 -11.30 0.09
CA PRO A 22 -5.22 -11.33 1.13
C PRO A 22 -4.35 -10.07 1.06
N VAL A 23 -4.20 -9.37 2.19
CA VAL A 23 -3.50 -8.07 2.28
C VAL A 23 -2.09 -8.08 1.68
N HIS A 24 -1.35 -9.19 1.84
CA HIS A 24 0.02 -9.33 1.36
C HIS A 24 0.15 -9.40 -0.18
N THR A 25 -0.96 -9.49 -0.91
CA THR A 25 -0.97 -9.68 -2.36
C THR A 25 -0.85 -8.36 -3.10
N ASN A 26 -0.20 -8.37 -4.27
CA ASN A 26 -0.14 -7.16 -5.08
C ASN A 26 -1.52 -6.77 -5.64
N ALA A 27 -2.40 -7.74 -5.90
CA ALA A 27 -3.81 -7.53 -6.23
C ALA A 27 -4.53 -6.61 -5.21
N TRP A 28 -4.38 -6.87 -3.90
CA TRP A 28 -4.96 -6.02 -2.84
C TRP A 28 -4.52 -4.56 -2.98
N TYR A 29 -3.24 -4.34 -3.29
CA TYR A 29 -2.69 -3.00 -3.51
C TYR A 29 -3.20 -2.36 -4.81
N VAL A 30 -3.01 -3.01 -5.97
CA VAL A 30 -3.25 -2.36 -7.28
C VAL A 30 -4.72 -2.05 -7.54
N PHE A 31 -5.64 -2.80 -6.92
CA PHE A 31 -7.08 -2.55 -7.00
C PHE A 31 -7.61 -1.57 -5.94
N GLY A 32 -6.73 -0.95 -5.15
CA GLY A 32 -7.07 0.17 -4.27
C GLY A 32 -7.59 -0.20 -2.89
N PHE A 33 -7.49 -1.47 -2.47
CA PHE A 33 -7.91 -1.88 -1.13
C PHE A 33 -7.06 -1.19 -0.04
N ALA A 34 -5.83 -0.78 -0.35
CA ALA A 34 -5.00 0.05 0.53
C ALA A 34 -5.61 1.40 0.91
N CYS A 35 -6.61 1.89 0.17
CA CYS A 35 -7.32 3.13 0.49
C CYS A 35 -8.51 2.92 1.42
N THR A 36 -8.93 1.69 1.64
CA THR A 36 -10.06 1.36 2.50
C THR A 36 -9.64 1.46 3.97
N GLY A 37 -10.51 2.00 4.81
CA GLY A 37 -10.18 2.25 6.22
C GLY A 37 -10.53 1.09 7.15
N ASN A 38 -11.38 0.17 6.68
CA ASN A 38 -11.86 -0.96 7.46
C ASN A 38 -12.42 -2.07 6.55
N GLU A 39 -12.65 -3.24 7.14
CA GLU A 39 -13.15 -4.43 6.45
C GLU A 39 -14.51 -4.21 5.77
N GLU A 40 -15.38 -3.36 6.31
CA GLU A 40 -16.68 -3.05 5.69
C GLU A 40 -16.48 -2.35 4.34
N THR A 41 -15.62 -1.33 4.29
CA THR A 41 -15.27 -0.65 3.05
C THR A 41 -14.52 -1.55 2.06
N GLU A 42 -13.69 -2.48 2.55
CA GLU A 42 -13.07 -3.52 1.71
C GLU A 42 -14.11 -4.43 1.07
N ARG A 43 -15.06 -4.96 1.84
CA ARG A 43 -16.13 -5.83 1.31
C ARG A 43 -16.98 -5.11 0.28
N ARG A 44 -17.29 -3.82 0.52
CA ARG A 44 -18.03 -3.01 -0.46
C ARG A 44 -17.24 -2.85 -1.76
N LEU A 45 -15.94 -2.55 -1.70
CA LEU A 45 -15.09 -2.46 -2.89
C LEU A 45 -14.98 -3.80 -3.63
N ALA A 46 -14.78 -4.91 -2.90
CA ALA A 46 -14.79 -6.26 -3.47
C ALA A 46 -16.13 -6.59 -4.17
N GLY A 47 -17.25 -6.19 -3.56
CA GLY A 47 -18.58 -6.33 -4.13
C GLY A 47 -18.75 -5.59 -5.46
N LEU A 48 -18.19 -4.39 -5.61
CA LEU A 48 -18.20 -3.65 -6.88
C LEU A 48 -17.40 -4.38 -7.97
N TYR A 49 -16.21 -4.88 -7.64
CA TYR A 49 -15.44 -5.68 -8.59
C TYR A 49 -16.17 -6.98 -8.96
N LYS A 50 -16.79 -7.67 -8.00
CA LYS A 50 -17.62 -8.85 -8.25
C LYS A 50 -18.77 -8.53 -9.20
N ALA A 51 -19.48 -7.42 -8.96
CA ALA A 51 -20.61 -7.01 -9.78
C ALA A 51 -20.17 -6.74 -11.23
N LEU A 52 -19.08 -5.97 -11.42
CA LEU A 52 -18.46 -5.74 -12.72
C LEU A 52 -18.14 -7.05 -13.46
N ILE A 53 -17.52 -8.02 -12.79
CA ILE A 53 -17.13 -9.28 -13.43
C ILE A 53 -18.37 -10.14 -13.75
N THR A 54 -19.39 -10.12 -12.89
CA THR A 54 -20.57 -11.00 -13.02
C THR A 54 -21.44 -10.64 -14.24
N GLU A 55 -21.46 -9.38 -14.66
CA GLU A 55 -22.27 -8.92 -15.80
C GLU A 55 -21.87 -9.60 -17.13
N ALA A 56 -20.58 -9.79 -17.36
CA ALA A 56 -20.06 -10.53 -18.52
C ALA A 56 -18.66 -11.09 -18.23
N PRO A 57 -18.54 -12.28 -17.59
CA PRO A 57 -17.30 -12.76 -16.98
C PRO A 57 -16.07 -12.73 -17.89
N ILE A 58 -16.19 -13.20 -19.14
CA ILE A 58 -15.06 -13.25 -20.06
C ILE A 58 -14.67 -11.84 -20.54
N SER A 59 -15.65 -11.05 -21.00
CA SER A 59 -15.40 -9.71 -21.53
C SER A 59 -14.92 -8.75 -20.46
N MET A 60 -15.55 -8.77 -19.28
CA MET A 60 -15.23 -7.85 -18.19
C MET A 60 -13.91 -8.18 -17.51
N THR A 61 -13.51 -9.45 -17.46
CA THR A 61 -12.16 -9.82 -17.00
C THR A 61 -11.08 -9.22 -17.92
N HIS A 62 -11.28 -9.24 -19.25
CA HIS A 62 -10.36 -8.62 -20.19
C HIS A 62 -10.40 -7.08 -20.15
N ASP A 63 -11.59 -6.48 -20.01
CA ASP A 63 -11.72 -5.03 -19.87
C ASP A 63 -11.11 -4.54 -18.56
N LEU A 64 -11.21 -5.31 -17.47
CA LEU A 64 -10.55 -5.05 -16.21
C LEU A 64 -9.03 -5.08 -16.33
N GLN A 65 -8.46 -6.11 -16.98
CA GLN A 65 -7.02 -6.16 -17.26
C GLN A 65 -6.56 -4.95 -18.08
N ARG A 66 -7.30 -4.61 -19.15
CA ARG A 66 -6.97 -3.45 -19.99
C ARG A 66 -7.02 -2.16 -19.18
N ALA A 67 -8.04 -2.01 -18.34
CA ALA A 67 -8.20 -0.83 -17.49
C ALA A 67 -7.08 -0.71 -16.45
N LEU A 68 -6.65 -1.83 -15.84
CA LEU A 68 -5.53 -1.87 -14.92
C LEU A 68 -4.23 -1.40 -15.61
N HIS A 69 -3.90 -1.98 -16.77
CA HIS A 69 -2.68 -1.65 -17.51
C HIS A 69 -2.66 -0.23 -18.05
N ALA A 70 -3.83 0.28 -18.46
CA ALA A 70 -3.98 1.66 -18.95
C ALA A 70 -4.22 2.69 -17.83
N ASN A 71 -4.19 2.29 -16.55
CA ASN A 71 -4.50 3.16 -15.40
C ASN A 71 -5.84 3.91 -15.58
N SER A 72 -6.88 3.17 -15.96
CA SER A 72 -8.22 3.68 -16.30
C SER A 72 -9.35 2.92 -15.58
N LEU A 73 -9.05 2.32 -14.42
CA LEU A 73 -10.04 1.63 -13.58
C LEU A 73 -11.23 2.54 -13.19
N VAL A 74 -10.98 3.83 -12.96
CA VAL A 74 -12.06 4.80 -12.67
C VAL A 74 -13.01 4.93 -13.87
N ALA A 75 -12.47 5.06 -15.08
CA ALA A 75 -13.29 5.11 -16.30
C ALA A 75 -14.08 3.80 -16.52
N LEU A 76 -13.52 2.65 -16.12
CA LEU A 76 -14.23 1.38 -16.14
C LEU A 76 -15.41 1.36 -15.16
N PHE A 77 -15.23 1.84 -13.92
CA PHE A 77 -16.35 1.98 -12.97
C PHE A 77 -17.43 2.91 -13.51
N ASP A 78 -17.04 4.06 -14.07
CA ASP A 78 -17.99 5.06 -14.59
C ASP A 78 -18.78 4.53 -15.79
N LYS A 79 -18.11 3.83 -16.72
CA LYS A 79 -18.75 3.20 -17.89
C LYS A 79 -19.84 2.20 -17.49
N ASN A 80 -19.68 1.54 -16.34
CA ASN A 80 -20.60 0.53 -15.82
C ASN A 80 -21.51 1.07 -14.69
N ALA A 81 -21.69 2.39 -14.60
CA ALA A 81 -22.58 3.05 -13.63
C ALA A 81 -22.24 2.81 -12.13
N TYR A 82 -20.98 2.49 -11.81
CA TYR A 82 -20.49 2.28 -10.45
C TYR A 82 -19.78 3.50 -9.86
N SER A 83 -20.08 4.72 -10.32
CA SER A 83 -19.41 5.97 -9.91
C SER A 83 -19.43 6.26 -8.40
N HIS A 84 -20.38 5.64 -7.67
CA HIS A 84 -20.48 5.69 -6.21
C HIS A 84 -19.31 5.03 -5.48
N PHE A 85 -18.42 4.31 -6.16
CA PHE A 85 -17.16 3.83 -5.56
C PHE A 85 -16.37 4.97 -4.89
N ARG A 86 -16.48 6.20 -5.39
CA ARG A 86 -15.84 7.40 -4.85
C ARG A 86 -16.22 7.71 -3.40
N THR A 87 -17.39 7.27 -2.95
CA THR A 87 -17.84 7.48 -1.58
C THR A 87 -17.35 6.40 -0.61
N LEU A 88 -16.68 5.35 -1.10
CA LEU A 88 -16.19 4.26 -0.25
C LEU A 88 -15.00 4.70 0.60
N ALA A 89 -14.09 5.47 0.01
CA ALA A 89 -12.91 5.98 0.69
C ALA A 89 -12.41 7.27 0.03
N PRO A 90 -11.94 8.26 0.82
CA PRO A 90 -11.63 9.60 0.33
C PRO A 90 -10.50 9.66 -0.70
N TYR A 91 -9.59 8.68 -0.69
CA TYR A 91 -8.41 8.66 -1.57
C TYR A 91 -8.51 7.63 -2.70
N LEU A 92 -9.59 6.86 -2.78
CA LEU A 92 -9.70 5.72 -3.70
C LEU A 92 -9.65 6.16 -5.17
N GLU A 93 -10.38 7.21 -5.55
CA GLU A 93 -10.36 7.72 -6.92
C GLU A 93 -8.97 8.23 -7.32
N VAL A 94 -8.35 9.04 -6.45
CA VAL A 94 -7.01 9.57 -6.71
C VAL A 94 -6.00 8.44 -6.84
N PHE A 95 -6.09 7.42 -5.98
CA PHE A 95 -5.22 6.25 -6.05
C PHE A 95 -5.36 5.50 -7.38
N LEU A 96 -6.60 5.17 -7.79
CA LEU A 96 -6.88 4.42 -9.01
C LEU A 96 -6.54 5.23 -10.29
N ASN A 97 -6.57 6.56 -10.22
CA ASN A 97 -6.16 7.45 -11.31
C ASN A 97 -4.66 7.79 -11.30
N THR A 98 -3.92 7.43 -10.27
CA THR A 98 -2.47 7.69 -10.21
C THR A 98 -1.70 6.45 -10.68
N PRO A 99 -0.83 6.53 -11.69
CA PRO A 99 -0.03 5.38 -12.12
C PRO A 99 1.01 5.00 -11.06
N PRO A 100 1.40 3.71 -10.94
CA PRO A 100 2.28 3.24 -9.86
C PRO A 100 3.53 4.10 -9.60
N PRO A 101 4.33 4.51 -10.62
CA PRO A 101 5.53 5.32 -10.38
C PRO A 101 5.28 6.70 -9.76
N LYS A 102 4.03 7.18 -9.76
CA LYS A 102 3.63 8.47 -9.17
C LYS A 102 2.81 8.29 -7.89
N ARG A 103 2.51 7.05 -7.48
CA ARG A 103 1.73 6.78 -6.26
C ARG A 103 2.58 7.07 -5.03
N PRO A 104 2.03 7.77 -4.02
CA PRO A 104 2.68 7.89 -2.73
C PRO A 104 2.95 6.52 -2.10
N THR A 105 4.16 6.29 -1.59
CA THR A 105 4.54 5.01 -0.96
C THR A 105 3.81 4.73 0.34
N VAL A 106 3.03 5.67 0.87
CA VAL A 106 2.23 5.45 2.09
C VAL A 106 1.19 4.35 1.89
N TRP A 107 0.71 4.16 0.66
CA TRP A 107 -0.19 3.06 0.35
C TRP A 107 0.49 1.70 0.49
N ARG A 108 1.78 1.60 0.16
CA ARG A 108 2.61 0.42 0.45
C ARG A 108 2.87 0.27 1.95
N LEU A 109 3.03 1.38 2.67
CA LEU A 109 3.16 1.36 4.13
C LEU A 109 1.91 0.79 4.79
N ILE A 110 0.72 1.25 4.38
CA ILE A 110 -0.58 0.77 4.90
C ILE A 110 -0.70 -0.73 4.68
N GLN A 111 -0.43 -1.20 3.45
CA GLN A 111 -0.41 -2.63 3.13
C GLN A 111 0.53 -3.40 4.07
N PHE A 112 1.75 -2.91 4.27
CA PHE A 112 2.73 -3.55 5.12
C PHE A 112 2.34 -3.57 6.60
N ILE A 113 1.70 -2.51 7.11
CA ILE A 113 1.16 -2.45 8.47
C ILE A 113 0.06 -3.49 8.67
N HIS A 114 -0.89 -3.58 7.73
CA HIS A 114 -2.00 -4.53 7.79
C HIS A 114 -1.54 -5.99 7.66
N ASP A 115 -0.42 -6.26 6.99
CA ASP A 115 0.24 -7.57 6.97
C ASP A 115 1.04 -7.79 8.28
N THR A 116 0.33 -8.04 9.38
CA THR A 116 0.85 -7.95 10.76
C THR A 116 2.12 -8.77 11.01
N HIS A 117 2.21 -9.98 10.46
CA HIS A 117 3.33 -10.91 10.69
C HIS A 117 4.52 -10.69 9.74
N ASN A 118 4.34 -9.90 8.69
CA ASN A 118 5.42 -9.62 7.75
C ASN A 118 6.43 -8.64 8.36
N THR A 119 7.68 -9.08 8.36
CA THR A 119 8.84 -8.35 8.90
C THR A 119 9.87 -8.03 7.82
N GLU A 120 9.54 -8.27 6.54
CA GLU A 120 10.38 -7.98 5.38
C GLU A 120 9.77 -6.80 4.59
N PRO A 121 10.11 -5.55 4.96
CA PRO A 121 9.56 -4.37 4.31
C PRO A 121 10.03 -4.27 2.85
N PRO A 122 9.14 -3.89 1.91
CA PRO A 122 9.53 -3.57 0.54
C PRO A 122 10.65 -2.52 0.46
N ALA A 123 11.42 -2.55 -0.62
CA ALA A 123 12.56 -1.65 -0.85
C ALA A 123 12.20 -0.16 -0.69
N CYS A 124 11.05 0.26 -1.24
CA CYS A 124 10.56 1.63 -1.10
C CYS A 124 10.28 2.00 0.36
N LEU A 125 9.81 1.07 1.18
CA LEU A 125 9.56 1.35 2.59
C LEU A 125 10.84 1.51 3.41
N ARG A 126 11.89 0.76 3.04
CA ARG A 126 13.20 0.88 3.65
C ARG A 126 13.84 2.24 3.39
N ARG A 127 13.68 2.75 2.17
CA ARG A 127 14.11 4.08 1.75
C ARG A 127 13.33 5.18 2.48
N ASP A 128 11.99 5.07 2.50
CA ASP A 128 11.12 6.21 2.86
C ASP A 128 10.76 6.31 4.34
N TYR A 129 10.65 5.17 5.05
CA TYR A 129 10.02 5.09 6.38
C TYR A 129 10.93 4.58 7.49
N GLY A 130 12.25 4.57 7.26
CA GLY A 130 13.26 4.25 8.28
C GLY A 130 13.51 2.76 8.50
N PHE A 131 12.78 1.87 7.81
CA PHE A 131 12.97 0.42 7.95
C PHE A 131 14.37 -0.06 7.55
N ARG A 132 15.13 0.69 6.74
CA ARG A 132 16.55 0.38 6.45
C ARG A 132 17.41 0.32 7.70
N PHE A 133 17.02 1.00 8.77
CA PHE A 133 17.77 1.03 10.01
C PHE A 133 17.45 -0.16 10.90
N CYS A 134 16.32 -0.86 10.72
CA CYS A 134 15.99 -2.03 11.53
C CYS A 134 17.07 -3.13 11.40
N ARG A 135 17.61 -3.55 12.54
CA ARG A 135 18.65 -4.59 12.68
C ARG A 135 18.07 -5.93 13.12
N GLN A 136 16.87 -5.90 13.69
CA GLN A 136 16.13 -7.07 14.18
C GLN A 136 14.66 -6.99 13.76
N ARG A 137 13.96 -8.13 13.73
CA ARG A 137 12.55 -8.20 13.32
C ARG A 137 11.63 -7.47 14.29
N GLU A 138 11.99 -7.48 15.56
CA GLU A 138 11.30 -6.78 16.65
C GLU A 138 11.31 -5.27 16.41
N GLU A 139 12.39 -4.72 15.85
CA GLU A 139 12.45 -3.30 15.48
C GLU A 139 11.55 -2.97 14.28
N VAL A 140 11.30 -3.92 13.38
CA VAL A 140 10.35 -3.74 12.27
C VAL A 140 8.93 -3.69 12.83
N LEU A 141 8.56 -4.62 13.70
CA LEU A 141 7.24 -4.64 14.34
C LEU A 141 7.00 -3.36 15.13
N TYR A 142 7.98 -2.94 15.93
CA TYR A 142 7.89 -1.71 16.69
C TYR A 142 7.78 -0.45 15.81
N LEU A 143 8.51 -0.39 14.68
CA LEU A 143 8.38 0.72 13.74
C LEU A 143 7.01 0.71 13.03
N LYS A 144 6.44 -0.48 12.75
CA LYS A 144 5.05 -0.60 12.26
C LYS A 144 4.06 -0.05 13.28
N GLU A 145 4.23 -0.31 14.57
CA GLU A 145 3.36 0.24 15.63
C GLU A 145 3.39 1.76 15.66
N ILE A 146 4.57 2.38 15.54
CA ILE A 146 4.71 3.84 15.48
C ILE A 146 3.97 4.41 14.26
N HIS A 147 4.20 3.81 13.08
CA HIS A 147 3.53 4.24 11.86
C HIS A 147 2.02 4.03 11.91
N SER A 148 1.56 2.92 12.49
CA SER A 148 0.12 2.64 12.68
C SER A 148 -0.52 3.69 13.59
N ALA A 149 0.10 3.98 14.75
CA ALA A 149 -0.42 4.98 15.69
C ALA A 149 -0.49 6.39 15.07
N LEU A 150 0.49 6.74 14.22
CA LEU A 150 0.46 8.00 13.49
C LEU A 150 -0.57 8.00 12.37
N LEU A 151 -0.73 6.89 11.66
CA LEU A 151 -1.72 6.74 10.61
C LEU A 151 -3.14 6.94 11.17
N ASP A 152 -3.43 6.37 12.34
CA ASP A 152 -4.72 6.51 13.01
C ASP A 152 -5.01 7.96 13.45
N LYS A 153 -3.98 8.70 13.85
CA LYS A 153 -4.11 10.09 14.34
C LYS A 153 -4.15 11.13 13.22
N LEU A 154 -3.34 10.93 12.17
CA LEU A 154 -3.07 11.94 11.15
C LEU A 154 -3.69 11.60 9.79
N GLY A 155 -3.93 10.32 9.53
CA GLY A 155 -4.23 9.80 8.20
C GLY A 155 -3.00 9.64 7.31
N PRO A 156 -3.19 9.10 6.08
CA PRO A 156 -2.09 8.69 5.21
C PRO A 156 -1.20 9.85 4.77
N LYS A 157 -1.80 10.93 4.28
CA LYS A 157 -1.05 12.02 3.66
C LYS A 157 -0.13 12.75 4.65
N PRO A 158 -0.59 13.19 5.84
CA PRO A 158 0.31 13.90 6.75
C PRO A 158 1.40 13.01 7.34
N LEU A 159 1.12 11.70 7.56
CA LEU A 159 2.16 10.73 7.90
C LEU A 159 3.20 10.60 6.78
N HIS A 160 2.75 10.47 5.53
CA HIS A 160 3.62 10.42 4.37
C HIS A 160 4.55 11.63 4.31
N ASP A 161 3.99 12.83 4.40
CA ASP A 161 4.73 14.10 4.40
C ASP A 161 5.73 14.14 5.58
N ALA A 162 5.33 13.71 6.79
CA ALA A 162 6.22 13.67 7.94
C ALA A 162 7.43 12.76 7.71
N CYS A 163 7.23 11.61 7.08
CA CYS A 163 8.31 10.69 6.72
C CYS A 163 9.20 11.31 5.64
N VAL A 164 8.69 11.59 4.45
CA VAL A 164 9.52 12.00 3.29
C VAL A 164 10.30 13.29 3.52
N TYR A 165 9.86 14.16 4.44
CA TYR A 165 10.56 15.40 4.81
C TYR A 165 11.44 15.26 6.07
N GLY A 166 11.73 14.06 6.56
CA GLY A 166 12.60 13.82 7.72
C GLY A 166 12.04 14.35 9.04
N ARG A 167 10.71 14.48 9.16
CA ARG A 167 9.99 15.07 10.30
C ARG A 167 9.24 14.04 11.16
N LEU A 168 9.45 12.75 10.92
CA LEU A 168 8.75 11.67 11.62
C LEU A 168 8.89 11.77 13.15
N ARG A 169 10.12 11.95 13.66
CA ARG A 169 10.37 12.06 15.10
C ARG A 169 9.65 13.23 15.76
N VAL A 170 9.74 14.42 15.18
CA VAL A 170 9.09 15.63 15.70
C VAL A 170 7.57 15.47 15.67
N THR A 171 7.05 14.89 14.59
CA THR A 171 5.61 14.62 14.43
C THR A 171 5.12 13.63 15.47
N ALA A 172 5.82 12.52 15.68
CA ALA A 172 5.48 11.52 16.69
C ALA A 172 5.44 12.10 18.11
N LEU A 173 6.41 12.96 18.47
CA LEU A 173 6.40 13.65 19.76
C LEU A 173 5.19 14.58 19.90
N ARG A 174 4.86 15.35 18.85
CA ARG A 174 3.72 16.27 18.86
C ARG A 174 2.39 15.54 19.01
N GLU A 175 2.24 14.38 18.36
CA GLU A 175 1.03 13.57 18.40
C GLU A 175 0.94 12.66 19.65
N GLY A 176 1.92 12.73 20.54
CA GLY A 176 1.97 11.96 21.78
C GLY A 176 2.20 10.46 21.58
N VAL A 177 2.86 10.06 20.48
CA VAL A 177 3.21 8.65 20.22
C VAL A 177 4.45 8.28 21.05
N VAL A 178 4.39 7.11 21.70
CA VAL A 178 5.49 6.60 22.52
C VAL A 178 6.65 6.21 21.61
N LEU A 179 7.77 6.91 21.78
CA LEU A 179 8.99 6.70 21.00
C LEU A 179 9.99 5.79 21.70
N PRO A 180 10.89 5.15 20.95
CA PRO A 180 11.94 4.33 21.54
C PRO A 180 12.88 5.20 22.39
N ARG A 181 13.48 4.56 23.40
CA ARG A 181 14.65 5.12 24.11
C ARG A 181 15.77 5.46 23.11
N GLU A 182 16.73 6.29 23.51
CA GLU A 182 17.77 6.87 22.63
C GLU A 182 18.36 5.94 21.55
N ARG A 183 18.59 4.65 21.85
CA ARG A 183 19.12 3.67 20.89
C ARG A 183 18.23 3.42 19.66
N GLY A 184 16.93 3.72 19.74
CA GLY A 184 15.98 3.58 18.63
C GLY A 184 15.67 4.88 17.90
N ALA A 185 16.29 6.02 18.26
CA ALA A 185 16.05 7.29 17.56
C ALA A 185 16.36 7.21 16.05
N ARG A 186 17.38 6.42 15.69
CA ARG A 186 17.75 6.07 14.31
C ARG A 186 16.63 5.43 13.48
N LEU A 187 15.62 4.80 14.11
CA LEU A 187 14.49 4.19 13.39
C LEU A 187 13.55 5.24 12.79
N LEU A 188 13.65 6.48 13.29
CA LEU A 188 12.81 7.60 12.89
C LEU A 188 13.48 8.50 11.84
N GLU A 189 14.62 8.06 11.31
CA GLU A 189 15.38 8.72 10.24
C GLU A 189 15.06 8.07 8.89
N ASN A 190 15.38 8.78 7.80
CA ASN A 190 15.31 8.26 6.43
C ASN A 190 16.34 8.96 5.54
N ASP A 191 16.25 8.74 4.23
CA ASP A 191 17.21 9.26 3.25
C ASP A 191 16.99 10.72 2.85
N PHE A 192 16.18 11.48 3.58
CA PHE A 192 15.94 12.89 3.26
C PHE A 192 17.29 13.64 3.19
N PRO A 193 17.58 14.42 2.12
CA PRO A 193 16.66 14.92 1.09
C PRO A 193 16.70 14.24 -0.29
N SER A 194 16.82 12.90 -0.38
CA SER A 194 16.86 12.19 -1.67
C SER A 194 15.65 12.50 -2.60
N PRO A 195 15.87 12.80 -3.89
CA PRO A 195 14.80 13.19 -4.82
C PRO A 195 13.85 12.05 -5.20
N ALA A 196 14.24 10.79 -4.96
CA ALA A 196 13.42 9.62 -5.26
C ALA A 196 12.45 9.25 -4.11
N LEU A 197 12.49 9.98 -2.99
CA LEU A 197 11.67 9.67 -1.82
C LEU A 197 10.17 9.82 -2.09
N GLY A 198 9.40 8.90 -1.51
CA GLY A 198 7.96 9.03 -1.39
C GLY A 198 7.14 8.50 -2.56
N PHE A 199 7.76 8.08 -3.66
CA PHE A 199 7.06 7.53 -4.82
C PHE A 199 7.33 6.03 -5.00
N ASP A 200 6.29 5.28 -5.38
CA ASP A 200 6.33 3.83 -5.68
C ASP A 200 6.96 3.57 -7.06
N SER A 201 8.16 4.15 -7.25
CA SER A 201 9.01 4.02 -8.43
C SER A 201 10.28 3.24 -8.09
N GLU A 202 10.85 2.58 -9.09
CA GLU A 202 12.15 1.87 -8.97
C GLU A 202 13.34 2.82 -8.77
N ASP A 203 13.16 4.11 -9.04
CA ASP A 203 14.20 5.13 -8.90
C ASP A 203 14.77 5.15 -7.47
N GLY A 204 16.10 5.07 -7.37
CA GLY A 204 16.80 5.08 -6.09
C GLY A 204 16.62 3.82 -5.24
N LEU A 205 16.00 2.75 -5.74
CA LEU A 205 15.80 1.51 -4.99
C LEU A 205 16.98 0.53 -5.03
N ALA A 206 17.97 0.75 -5.91
CA ALA A 206 19.09 -0.18 -6.09
C ALA A 206 19.82 -0.53 -4.78
N ALA A 207 19.97 0.43 -3.86
CA ALA A 207 20.59 0.23 -2.56
C ALA A 207 19.71 -0.56 -1.55
N TYR A 208 18.44 -0.80 -1.87
CA TYR A 208 17.40 -1.34 -0.98
C TYR A 208 16.84 -2.69 -1.44
N GLN A 209 17.40 -3.30 -2.49
CA GLN A 209 16.92 -4.58 -3.01
C GLN A 209 17.42 -5.80 -2.20
N MET A 210 18.55 -5.67 -1.50
CA MET A 210 19.14 -6.76 -0.71
C MET A 210 18.32 -7.05 0.54
N PRO A 211 18.05 -8.32 0.93
CA PRO A 211 17.26 -8.64 2.12
C PRO A 211 17.70 -7.87 3.37
N LEU A 212 16.73 -7.43 4.17
CA LEU A 212 17.01 -6.63 5.37
C LEU A 212 17.81 -7.44 6.40
N PHE A 213 17.45 -8.72 6.57
CA PHE A 213 18.16 -9.64 7.46
C PHE A 213 18.92 -10.69 6.65
N LYS A 214 20.20 -10.90 7.01
CA LYS A 214 20.97 -12.03 6.45
C LYS A 214 20.29 -13.34 6.85
N LYS A 215 20.10 -14.26 5.90
CA LYS A 215 19.69 -15.63 6.22
C LYS A 215 20.77 -16.21 7.14
N LYS A 216 20.39 -16.67 8.34
CA LYS A 216 21.28 -17.51 9.14
C LYS A 216 21.58 -18.75 8.30
N MET A 217 22.83 -18.96 7.93
CA MET A 217 23.25 -20.25 7.39
C MET A 217 22.94 -21.29 8.47
N LYS A 218 22.12 -22.28 8.10
CA LYS A 218 21.89 -23.47 8.94
C LYS A 218 23.13 -24.34 8.93
#